data_AF-A0A258X5F8-F1
#
_entry.id   AF-A0A258X5F8-F1
#
_cell.length_a   1.000
_cell.length_b   1.000
_cell.length_c   1.000
_cell.angle_alpha   90.00
_cell.angle_beta   90.00
_cell.angle_gamma   90.00
#
_symmetry.space_group_name_H-M   'P 1'
#
loop_
_entity.id
_entity.type
_entity.pdbx_description
1 polymer ?
#
loop_
_entity_poly.entity_id
_entity_poly.type
_entity_poly.pdbx_seq_one_letter_code
_entity_poly.pdbx_strand_id
1 'polypeptide(L)'
;MKSTSMDIPVHDVAPLLEIHDYSLVWFAMFAVCVLVVSYGIVKKMGAIKKTKEVNERQKRYENLIHMDLTNPKKSAYSITQEASFFAQDNEQMQDAYKTLLAYLEAYKYTPNVEAMDKECLALYKAYCQMIVV
;
A
#
# COMPACT_ATOMS: atom_id res chain seq x y z
N MET A 1 -92.01 -0.55 26.66
CA MET A 1 -90.99 -1.57 26.28
C MET A 1 -89.89 -1.52 27.33
N LYS A 2 -89.66 -2.63 28.05
CA LYS A 2 -88.68 -2.70 29.17
C LYS A 2 -87.36 -3.22 28.60
N SER A 3 -86.33 -2.39 28.50
CA SER A 3 -85.00 -2.83 28.07
C SER A 3 -84.38 -3.64 29.22
N THR A 4 -84.21 -4.93 29.00
CA THR A 4 -83.53 -5.81 29.95
C THR A 4 -82.04 -5.67 29.70
N SER A 5 -81.34 -4.91 30.55
CA SER A 5 -79.88 -4.86 30.56
C SER A 5 -79.37 -6.17 31.16
N MET A 6 -78.69 -6.97 30.35
CA MET A 6 -78.00 -8.18 30.80
C MET A 6 -76.71 -7.75 31.49
N ASP A 7 -76.64 -7.89 32.82
CA ASP A 7 -75.41 -7.69 33.59
C ASP A 7 -74.42 -8.82 33.27
N ILE A 8 -73.39 -8.51 32.49
CA ILE A 8 -72.28 -9.42 32.19
C ILE A 8 -71.24 -9.28 33.31
N PRO A 9 -70.86 -10.38 34.01
CA PRO A 9 -69.83 -10.31 35.05
C PRO A 9 -68.47 -10.01 34.42
N VAL A 10 -68.01 -8.77 34.56
CA VAL A 10 -66.66 -8.35 34.13
C VAL A 10 -65.65 -9.08 34.99
N HIS A 11 -64.90 -9.99 34.37
CA HIS A 11 -63.74 -10.61 35.01
C HIS A 11 -62.55 -9.69 34.82
N ASP A 12 -61.87 -9.35 35.91
CA ASP A 12 -60.63 -8.59 35.88
C ASP A 12 -59.62 -9.33 34.99
N VAL A 13 -59.23 -8.70 33.89
CA VAL A 13 -58.17 -9.21 33.02
C VAL A 13 -56.83 -8.94 33.69
N ALA A 14 -55.93 -9.93 33.66
CA ALA A 14 -54.61 -9.81 34.27
C ALA A 14 -53.87 -8.55 33.75
N PRO A 15 -53.12 -7.84 34.61
CA PRO A 15 -52.37 -6.66 34.20
C PRO A 15 -51.38 -7.03 33.09
N LEU A 16 -51.24 -6.14 32.10
CA LEU A 16 -50.30 -6.33 30.99
C LEU A 16 -48.88 -6.45 31.56
N LEU A 17 -48.20 -7.55 31.22
CA LEU A 17 -46.78 -7.71 31.53
C LEU A 17 -45.98 -6.73 30.66
N GLU A 18 -45.20 -5.87 31.31
CA GLU A 18 -44.25 -4.97 30.63
C GLU A 18 -43.10 -5.78 30.01
N ILE A 19 -43.21 -6.08 28.72
CA ILE A 19 -42.14 -6.73 27.96
C ILE A 19 -41.12 -5.67 27.58
N HIS A 20 -39.92 -5.79 28.12
CA HIS A 20 -38.81 -4.91 27.77
C HIS A 20 -38.26 -5.30 26.39
N ASP A 21 -38.24 -4.34 25.46
CA ASP A 21 -37.66 -4.53 24.13
C ASP A 21 -36.18 -4.11 24.13
N TYR A 22 -35.30 -5.08 23.88
CA TYR A 22 -33.86 -4.87 23.80
C TYR A 22 -33.31 -4.91 22.37
N SER A 23 -34.18 -4.98 21.36
CA SER A 23 -33.80 -5.07 19.95
C SER A 23 -32.83 -3.96 19.54
N LEU A 24 -33.06 -2.73 19.99
CA LEU A 24 -32.20 -1.58 19.71
C LEU A 24 -30.83 -1.70 20.39
N VAL A 25 -30.79 -2.21 21.62
CA VAL A 25 -29.53 -2.42 22.36
C VAL A 25 -28.66 -3.49 21.68
N TRP A 26 -29.27 -4.58 21.24
CA TRP A 26 -28.58 -5.63 20.48
C TRP A 26 -28.07 -5.13 19.13
N PHE A 27 -28.88 -4.34 18.42
CA PHE A 27 -28.47 -3.72 17.16
C PHE A 27 -27.28 -2.76 17.35
N ALA A 28 -27.34 -1.90 18.38
CA ALA A 28 -26.26 -0.97 18.70
C ALA A 28 -24.96 -1.70 19.06
N MET A 29 -25.04 -2.76 19.88
CA MET A 29 -23.88 -3.60 20.21
C MET A 29 -23.27 -4.23 18.94
N PHE A 30 -24.11 -4.79 18.08
CA PHE A 30 -23.66 -5.39 16.82
C PHE A 30 -22.99 -4.37 15.91
N ALA A 31 -23.58 -3.18 15.75
CA ALA A 31 -23.01 -2.09 14.97
C ALA A 31 -21.63 -1.68 15.49
N VAL A 32 -21.45 -1.56 16.81
CA VAL A 32 -20.15 -1.27 17.43
C VAL A 32 -19.15 -2.39 17.15
N CYS A 33 -19.54 -3.66 17.28
CA CYS A 33 -18.67 -4.79 16.95
C CYS A 33 -18.19 -4.75 15.49
N VAL A 34 -19.09 -4.47 14.55
CA VAL A 34 -18.74 -4.35 13.12
C VAL A 34 -17.77 -3.19 12.89
N LEU A 35 -17.99 -2.04 13.54
CA LEU A 35 -17.07 -0.89 13.44
C LEU A 35 -15.67 -1.21 13.98
N VAL A 36 -15.57 -1.88 15.13
CA VAL A 36 -14.28 -2.29 15.70
C VAL A 36 -13.55 -3.27 14.79
N VAL A 37 -14.25 -4.28 14.26
CA VAL A 37 -13.66 -5.28 13.35
C VAL A 37 -13.19 -4.61 12.06
N SER A 38 -14.04 -3.80 11.43
CA SER A 38 -13.69 -3.10 10.19
C SER A 38 -12.51 -2.14 10.36
N TYR A 39 -12.46 -1.38 11.47
CA TYR A 39 -11.32 -0.54 11.82
C TYR A 39 -10.03 -1.36 11.94
N GLY A 40 -10.08 -2.51 12.61
CA GLY A 40 -8.94 -3.42 12.76
C GLY A 40 -8.41 -3.93 11.41
N ILE A 41 -9.30 -4.28 10.49
CA ILE A 41 -8.95 -4.74 9.14
C ILE A 41 -8.26 -3.64 8.35
N VAL A 42 -8.84 -2.43 8.30
CA VAL A 42 -8.27 -1.29 7.56
C VAL A 42 -6.86 -0.97 8.07
N LYS A 43 -6.66 -0.94 9.40
CA LYS A 43 -5.35 -0.68 10.00
C LYS A 43 -4.32 -1.75 9.62
N LYS A 44 -4.70 -3.04 9.65
CA LYS A 44 -3.80 -4.14 9.26
C LYS A 44 -3.45 -4.08 7.78
N MET A 45 -4.42 -3.82 6.91
CA MET A 45 -4.16 -3.68 5.47
C MET A 45 -3.20 -2.54 5.17
N GLY A 46 -3.36 -1.38 5.83
CA GLY A 46 -2.44 -0.25 5.69
C GLY A 46 -1.02 -0.57 6.17
N ALA A 47 -0.88 -1.30 7.28
CA ALA A 47 0.43 -1.71 7.79
C ALA A 47 1.13 -2.71 6.86
N ILE A 48 0.40 -3.69 6.31
CA ILE A 48 0.95 -4.69 5.39
C ILE A 48 1.44 -4.03 4.09
N LYS A 49 0.70 -3.05 3.56
CA LYS A 49 1.11 -2.31 2.37
C LYS A 49 2.42 -1.58 2.59
N LYS A 50 2.55 -0.84 3.70
CA LYS A 50 3.80 -0.13 4.05
C LYS A 50 5.00 -1.07 4.17
N THR A 51 4.84 -2.23 4.80
CA THR A 51 5.94 -3.21 4.91
C THR A 51 6.33 -3.79 3.55
N LYS A 52 5.36 -4.02 2.66
CA LYS A 52 5.64 -4.50 1.29
C LYS A 52 6.37 -3.45 0.45
N GLU A 53 5.93 -2.19 0.49
CA GLU A 53 6.56 -1.08 -0.24
C GLU A 53 8.02 -0.88 0.20
N VAL A 54 8.29 -0.92 1.51
CA VAL A 54 9.66 -0.86 2.05
C VAL A 54 10.51 -2.03 1.53
N ASN A 55 9.95 -3.23 1.51
CA ASN A 55 10.65 -4.43 1.04
C ASN A 55 10.95 -4.36 -0.47
N GLU A 56 10.01 -3.88 -1.29
CA GLU A 56 10.23 -3.70 -2.73
C GLU A 56 11.31 -2.67 -3.04
N ARG A 57 11.33 -1.54 -2.31
CA ARG A 57 12.35 -0.50 -2.46
C ARG A 57 13.74 -1.02 -2.12
N GLN A 58 13.86 -1.72 -0.99
CA GLN A 58 15.12 -2.34 -0.56
C GLN A 58 15.61 -3.38 -1.58
N LYS A 59 14.70 -4.24 -2.08
CA LYS A 59 15.03 -5.25 -3.10
C LYS A 59 15.56 -4.62 -4.40
N ARG A 60 14.95 -3.53 -4.86
CA ARG A 60 15.42 -2.81 -6.07
C ARG A 60 16.80 -2.19 -5.84
N TYR A 61 17.05 -1.67 -4.65
CA TYR A 61 18.37 -1.14 -4.30
C TYR A 61 19.44 -2.24 -4.27
N GLU A 62 19.14 -3.40 -3.69
CA GLU A 62 20.04 -4.55 -3.69
C GLU A 62 20.34 -5.03 -5.13
N ASN A 63 19.33 -5.08 -5.99
CA ASN A 63 19.51 -5.40 -7.41
C ASN A 63 20.42 -4.39 -8.12
N LEU A 64 20.36 -3.11 -7.71
CA LEU A 64 21.24 -2.06 -8.21
C LEU A 64 22.68 -2.36 -7.76
N ILE A 65 22.96 -2.44 -6.46
CA ILE A 65 24.34 -2.62 -5.95
C ILE A 65 25.01 -3.90 -6.43
N HIS A 66 24.27 -5.01 -6.48
CA HIS A 66 24.82 -6.32 -6.80
C HIS A 66 24.71 -6.67 -8.29
N MET A 67 24.43 -5.70 -9.14
CA MET A 67 24.32 -5.93 -10.57
C MET A 67 25.65 -6.39 -11.16
N ASP A 68 25.59 -7.44 -11.98
CA ASP A 68 26.74 -7.88 -12.77
C ASP A 68 26.99 -6.88 -13.91
N LEU A 69 28.18 -6.28 -13.90
CA LEU A 69 28.65 -5.30 -14.90
C LEU A 69 29.43 -5.95 -16.06
N THR A 70 29.50 -7.28 -16.10
CA THR A 70 30.24 -8.04 -17.13
C THR A 70 29.64 -7.86 -18.53
N ASN A 71 28.35 -7.54 -18.65
CA ASN A 71 27.69 -7.28 -19.93
C ASN A 71 27.19 -5.83 -20.02
N PRO A 72 27.98 -4.90 -20.58
CA PRO A 72 27.70 -3.46 -20.59
C PRO A 72 26.31 -3.10 -21.11
N LYS A 73 25.85 -3.77 -22.18
CA LYS A 73 24.55 -3.51 -22.78
C LYS A 73 23.42 -3.92 -21.84
N LYS A 74 23.47 -5.15 -21.31
CA LYS A 74 22.45 -5.65 -20.39
C LYS A 74 22.44 -4.82 -19.10
N SER A 75 23.61 -4.53 -18.55
CA SER A 75 23.74 -3.70 -17.35
C SER A 75 23.19 -2.29 -17.60
N ALA A 76 23.46 -1.65 -18.74
CA ALA A 76 22.91 -0.32 -19.03
C ALA A 76 21.37 -0.30 -19.09
N TYR A 77 20.75 -1.31 -19.68
CA TYR A 77 19.28 -1.45 -19.67
C TYR A 77 18.73 -1.67 -18.26
N SER A 78 19.32 -2.59 -17.51
CA SER A 78 18.90 -2.90 -16.14
C SER A 78 19.10 -1.73 -15.18
N ILE A 79 20.24 -1.02 -15.26
CA ILE A 79 20.50 0.19 -14.48
C ILE A 79 19.46 1.26 -14.79
N THR A 80 19.18 1.50 -16.08
CA THR A 80 18.15 2.48 -16.47
C THR A 80 16.80 2.16 -15.83
N GLN A 81 16.40 0.89 -15.88
CA GLN A 81 15.11 0.45 -15.37
C GLN A 81 15.02 0.61 -13.85
N GLU A 82 16.01 0.13 -13.10
CA GLU A 82 15.97 0.18 -11.64
C GLU A 82 16.22 1.61 -11.12
N ALA A 83 17.11 2.38 -11.73
CA ALA A 83 17.37 3.77 -11.34
C ALA A 83 16.17 4.69 -11.61
N SER A 84 15.37 4.41 -12.64
CA SER A 84 14.15 5.20 -12.93
C SER A 84 13.14 5.20 -11.78
N PHE A 85 13.13 4.16 -10.94
CA PHE A 85 12.26 4.07 -9.77
C PHE A 85 12.64 5.13 -8.72
N PHE A 86 13.93 5.32 -8.47
CA PHE A 86 14.45 6.27 -7.47
C PHE A 86 14.53 7.71 -7.99
N ALA A 87 14.50 7.91 -9.31
CA ALA A 87 14.52 9.24 -9.93
C ALA A 87 13.32 10.12 -9.54
N GLN A 88 12.24 9.53 -9.02
CA GLN A 88 11.03 10.26 -8.60
C GLN A 88 11.07 10.73 -7.13
N ASP A 89 12.08 10.31 -6.35
CA ASP A 89 12.15 10.62 -4.91
C ASP A 89 12.48 12.11 -4.65
N ASN A 90 13.34 12.72 -5.47
CA ASN A 90 13.79 14.10 -5.31
C ASN A 90 14.25 14.71 -6.65
N GLU A 91 14.19 16.03 -6.80
CA GLU A 91 14.67 16.77 -7.98
C GLU A 91 16.18 16.52 -8.21
N GLN A 92 16.97 16.49 -7.14
CA GLN A 92 18.41 16.16 -7.22
C GLN A 92 18.65 14.75 -7.78
N MET A 93 17.82 13.77 -7.41
CA MET A 93 17.89 12.41 -7.93
C MET A 93 17.49 12.33 -9.38
N GLN A 94 16.49 13.12 -9.76
CA GLN A 94 16.04 13.21 -11.13
C GLN A 94 17.16 13.75 -12.03
N ASP A 95 17.86 14.78 -11.60
CA ASP A 95 18.96 15.37 -12.38
C ASP A 95 20.18 14.45 -12.44
N ALA A 96 20.55 13.83 -11.32
CA ALA A 96 21.61 12.81 -11.31
C ALA A 96 21.27 11.61 -12.22
N TYR A 97 20.01 11.19 -12.25
CA TYR A 97 19.52 10.14 -13.15
C TYR A 97 19.60 10.57 -14.62
N LYS A 98 19.19 11.80 -14.97
CA LYS A 98 19.30 12.32 -16.36
C LYS A 98 20.76 12.34 -16.82
N THR A 99 21.67 12.79 -15.96
CA THR A 99 23.11 12.76 -16.26
C THR A 99 23.56 11.32 -16.50
N LEU A 100 23.27 10.40 -15.58
CA LEU A 100 23.62 8.99 -15.73
C LEU A 100 23.04 8.38 -17.02
N LEU A 101 21.77 8.69 -17.33
CA LEU A 101 21.07 8.20 -18.52
C LEU A 101 21.79 8.60 -19.81
N ALA A 102 22.25 9.85 -19.92
CA ALA A 102 22.98 10.33 -21.09
C ALA A 102 24.25 9.49 -21.36
N TYR A 103 24.96 9.06 -20.31
CA TYR A 103 26.10 8.16 -20.46
C TYR A 103 25.67 6.74 -20.81
N LEU A 104 24.60 6.22 -20.19
CA LEU A 104 24.11 4.86 -20.43
C LEU A 104 23.51 4.65 -21.82
N GLU A 105 22.96 5.69 -22.45
CA GLU A 105 22.38 5.61 -23.80
C GLU A 105 23.40 5.18 -24.85
N ALA A 106 24.66 5.62 -24.72
CA ALA A 106 25.74 5.21 -25.60
C ALA A 106 25.95 3.68 -25.61
N TYR A 107 25.71 3.01 -24.48
CA TYR A 107 25.89 1.55 -24.32
C TYR A 107 24.64 0.75 -24.72
N LYS A 108 23.45 1.35 -24.73
CA LYS A 108 22.19 0.67 -25.05
C LYS A 108 22.03 0.43 -26.56
N TYR A 109 22.40 1.42 -27.37
CA TYR A 109 22.10 1.42 -28.81
C TYR A 109 23.30 1.02 -29.68
N THR A 110 24.50 0.91 -29.12
CA THR A 110 25.68 0.48 -29.86
C THR A 110 25.67 -1.05 -30.03
N PRO A 111 25.89 -1.58 -31.25
CA PRO A 111 25.85 -3.02 -31.51
C PRO A 111 27.03 -3.79 -30.92
N ASN A 112 28.23 -3.23 -30.92
CA ASN A 112 29.42 -3.81 -30.29
C ASN A 112 29.93 -2.84 -29.21
N VAL A 113 29.80 -3.23 -27.95
CA VAL A 113 29.97 -2.34 -26.81
C VAL A 113 31.22 -2.76 -26.05
N GLU A 114 32.18 -1.84 -25.92
CA GLU A 114 33.34 -2.04 -25.05
C GLU A 114 32.92 -2.04 -23.56
N ALA A 115 33.84 -2.40 -22.66
CA ALA A 115 33.58 -2.32 -21.23
C ALA A 115 33.11 -0.92 -20.82
N MET A 116 32.21 -0.84 -19.82
CA MET A 116 31.75 0.45 -19.31
C MET A 116 32.93 1.32 -18.89
N ASP A 117 32.93 2.56 -19.36
CA ASP A 117 33.98 3.50 -19.02
C ASP A 117 34.01 3.80 -17.51
N LYS A 118 35.20 4.12 -17.01
CA LYS A 118 35.46 4.40 -15.60
C LYS A 118 34.64 5.60 -15.10
N GLU A 119 34.41 6.60 -15.95
CA GLU A 119 33.58 7.76 -15.59
C GLU A 119 32.12 7.36 -15.39
N CYS A 120 31.58 6.53 -16.30
CA CYS A 120 30.22 6.01 -16.18
C CYS A 120 30.04 5.18 -14.90
N LEU A 121 31.04 4.34 -14.56
CA LEU A 121 31.05 3.57 -13.33
C LEU A 121 31.14 4.45 -12.07
N ALA A 122 31.91 5.53 -12.12
CA ALA A 122 32.01 6.47 -11.00
C ALA A 122 30.67 7.21 -10.77
N LEU A 123 30.04 7.70 -11.84
CA LEU A 123 28.71 8.33 -11.80
C LEU A 123 27.65 7.37 -11.25
N TYR A 124 27.66 6.13 -11.73
CA TYR A 124 26.77 5.09 -11.26
C TYR A 124 26.91 4.81 -9.76
N LYS A 125 28.15 4.69 -9.26
CA LYS A 125 28.42 4.50 -7.82
C LYS A 125 27.96 5.71 -7.00
N ALA A 126 28.24 6.92 -7.47
CA ALA A 126 27.78 8.14 -6.79
C ALA A 126 26.25 8.19 -6.70
N TYR A 127 25.55 7.83 -7.79
CA TYR A 127 24.10 7.71 -7.81
C TYR A 127 23.58 6.71 -6.78
N CYS A 128 24.19 5.52 -6.69
CA CYS A 128 23.81 4.50 -5.70
C CYS A 128 24.01 4.98 -4.24
N GLN A 129 25.03 5.80 -3.97
CA GLN A 129 25.29 6.34 -2.64
C GLN A 129 24.29 7.42 -2.22
N MET A 130 23.71 8.14 -3.19
CA MET A 130 22.67 9.13 -2.90
C MET A 130 21.36 8.47 -2.47
N ILE A 131 21.10 7.23 -2.90
CA ILE A 131 19.83 6.54 -2.61
C ILE A 131 19.80 6.22 -1.12
N VAL A 132 18.91 6.89 -0.41
CA VAL A 132 18.60 6.59 0.99
C VAL A 132 17.60 5.44 1.00
N VAL A 133 17.95 4.25 1.50
CA VAL A 133 17.08 3.06 1.51
C VAL A 133 16.12 3.05 2.69
#